data_AF-X0XCN1-F1
#
_entry.id   AF-X0XCN1-F1
#
_cell.length_a   1.000
_cell.length_b   1.000
_cell.length_c   1.000
_cell.angle_alpha   90.00
_cell.angle_beta   90.00
_cell.angle_gamma   90.00
#
_symmetry.space_group_name_H-M   'P 1'
#
loop_
_entity.id
_entity.type
_entity.pdbx_description
1 polymer ?
#
loop_
_entity_poly.entity_id
_entity_poly.type
_entity_poly.pdbx_seq_one_letter_code
_entity_poly.pdbx_strand_id
1 'polypeptide(L)'
;ADAFVLDCPLQGLTISSSLNDSLMARLDRFQPVKGVAQTAACIGREFGYGLLAAVSPLPDAELREALNALVVAELIFRHGQPPEATYTFKHALVQDAAHDSLLRTTRQRVHGRIADALLAGYAETAAAHPELLAQHFTAAGRADDAVGYWLQAGRQAAECSANKEAIGHLNKGLAVLDSQPPSTARSRQELQFQIALYTPLMSTTFWTSEESAQTFARARELCEELGETEELRRVLFGPYANHLLAAEHQAA
;
A
#
# COMPACT_ATOMS: atom_id res chain seq x y z
N ALA A 1 -27.81 -20.00 36.20
CA ALA A 1 -26.68 -19.51 35.40
C ALA A 1 -27.27 -19.16 34.05
N ASP A 2 -27.72 -17.91 33.91
CA ASP A 2 -28.51 -17.48 32.76
C ASP A 2 -27.58 -17.06 31.64
N ALA A 3 -27.58 -17.84 30.56
CA ALA A 3 -26.89 -17.51 29.33
C ALA A 3 -27.89 -16.85 28.38
N PHE A 4 -27.60 -15.62 27.95
CA PHE A 4 -28.38 -14.93 26.92
C PHE A 4 -27.95 -15.43 25.54
N VAL A 5 -28.93 -15.86 24.75
CA VAL A 5 -28.75 -16.26 23.34
C VAL A 5 -29.36 -15.16 22.48
N LEU A 6 -28.66 -14.76 21.42
CA LEU A 6 -29.14 -13.75 20.46
C LEU A 6 -30.26 -14.35 19.60
N ASP A 7 -31.43 -13.70 19.60
CA ASP A 7 -32.60 -14.11 18.79
C ASP A 7 -32.43 -13.88 17.28
N CYS A 8 -31.39 -13.17 16.84
CA CYS A 8 -31.11 -12.96 15.43
C CYS A 8 -29.61 -12.68 15.17
N PRO A 9 -29.11 -12.89 13.94
CA PRO A 9 -27.75 -12.50 13.57
C PRO A 9 -27.59 -10.99 13.78
N LEU A 10 -26.49 -10.57 14.40
CA LEU A 10 -26.12 -9.15 14.45
C LEU A 10 -25.98 -8.65 13.01
N GLN A 11 -27.00 -7.93 12.54
CA GLN A 11 -26.93 -7.23 11.27
C GLN A 11 -25.72 -6.29 11.35
N GLY A 12 -24.76 -6.46 10.45
CA GLY A 12 -23.60 -5.61 10.37
C GLY A 12 -24.06 -4.16 10.42
N LEU A 13 -23.61 -3.43 11.45
CA LEU A 13 -23.82 -2.00 11.60
C LEU A 13 -23.29 -1.34 10.33
N THR A 14 -24.16 -1.16 9.35
CA THR A 14 -23.98 -0.25 8.25
C THR A 14 -23.82 1.11 8.91
N ILE A 15 -22.58 1.59 8.98
CA ILE A 15 -22.28 2.92 9.49
C ILE A 15 -23.12 3.87 8.66
N SER A 16 -24.16 4.40 9.29
CA SER A 16 -25.27 5.09 8.66
C SER A 16 -24.77 6.19 7.75
N SER A 17 -25.30 6.26 6.53
CA SER A 17 -25.13 7.40 5.61
C SER A 17 -25.32 8.74 6.31
N SER A 18 -26.20 8.81 7.32
CA SER A 18 -26.43 10.02 8.11
C SER A 18 -25.22 10.52 8.92
N LEU A 19 -24.32 9.64 9.36
CA LEU A 19 -23.09 10.06 10.04
C LEU A 19 -22.10 10.64 9.04
N ASN A 20 -21.97 9.99 7.88
CA ASN A 20 -21.10 10.45 6.81
C ASN A 20 -21.58 11.81 6.25
N ASP A 21 -22.89 11.96 6.05
CA ASP A 21 -23.53 13.20 5.60
C ASP A 21 -23.34 14.34 6.61
N SER A 22 -23.42 14.05 7.91
CA SER A 22 -23.18 15.04 8.98
C SER A 22 -21.70 15.48 9.05
N LEU A 23 -20.76 14.54 8.87
CA LEU A 23 -19.32 14.84 8.82
C LEU A 23 -18.95 15.63 7.55
N MET A 24 -19.50 15.22 6.41
CA MET A 24 -19.32 15.93 5.14
C MET A 24 -19.94 17.33 5.19
N ALA A 25 -21.10 17.51 5.83
CA ALA A 25 -21.70 18.83 6.04
C ALA A 25 -20.82 19.78 6.86
N ARG A 26 -19.96 19.27 7.75
CA ARG A 26 -18.96 20.09 8.47
C ARG A 26 -17.78 20.48 7.58
N LEU A 27 -17.37 19.61 6.65
CA LEU A 27 -16.30 19.88 5.69
C LEU A 27 -16.75 20.79 4.53
N ASP A 28 -17.98 20.62 4.06
CA ASP A 28 -18.53 21.32 2.89
C ASP A 28 -18.77 22.81 3.11
N ARG A 29 -18.87 23.25 4.36
CA ARG A 29 -19.19 24.64 4.69
C ARG A 29 -18.11 25.64 4.32
N PHE A 30 -16.87 25.22 4.04
CA PHE A 30 -15.77 26.12 3.74
C PHE A 30 -14.82 25.57 2.67
N GLN A 31 -14.76 26.22 1.51
CA GLN A 31 -13.55 26.19 0.68
C GLN A 31 -12.64 27.30 1.20
N PRO A 32 -11.31 27.09 1.32
CA PRO A 32 -10.50 25.97 0.82
C PRO A 32 -10.34 24.77 1.78
N VAL A 33 -11.02 24.80 2.94
CA VAL A 33 -10.85 23.83 4.05
C VAL A 33 -11.09 22.38 3.61
N LYS A 34 -12.15 22.12 2.82
CA LYS A 34 -12.43 20.78 2.29
C LYS A 34 -11.27 20.23 1.45
N GLY A 35 -10.71 21.03 0.54
CA GLY A 35 -9.60 20.60 -0.32
C GLY A 35 -8.35 20.23 0.47
N VAL A 36 -8.06 20.97 1.55
CA VAL A 36 -6.95 20.65 2.47
C VAL A 36 -7.22 19.35 3.22
N ALA A 37 -8.43 19.16 3.76
CA ALA A 37 -8.80 17.91 4.44
C ALA A 37 -8.72 16.70 3.50
N GLN A 38 -9.19 16.84 2.26
CA GLN A 38 -9.11 15.80 1.24
C GLN A 38 -7.65 15.44 0.90
N THR A 39 -6.79 16.46 0.73
CA THR A 39 -5.36 16.24 0.45
C THR A 39 -4.67 15.56 1.63
N ALA A 40 -4.91 16.04 2.85
CA ALA A 40 -4.41 15.44 4.08
C ALA A 40 -4.86 13.99 4.25
N ALA A 41 -6.12 13.69 3.91
CA ALA A 41 -6.67 12.34 4.01
C ALA A 41 -5.98 11.34 3.05
N CYS A 42 -5.49 11.81 1.90
CA CYS A 42 -4.65 11.03 0.99
C CYS A 42 -3.23 10.79 1.50
N ILE A 43 -2.70 11.62 2.40
CA ILE A 43 -1.38 11.43 3.02
C ILE A 43 -1.48 10.35 4.10
N GLY A 44 -2.47 10.45 4.98
CA GLY A 44 -2.66 9.49 6.05
C GLY A 44 -3.41 10.07 7.24
N ARG A 45 -3.62 9.24 8.27
CA ARG A 45 -4.28 9.64 9.51
C ARG A 45 -3.45 10.69 10.27
N GLU A 46 -2.15 10.52 10.25
CA GLU A 46 -1.16 11.46 10.78
C GLU A 46 -0.29 11.97 9.65
N PHE A 47 -0.03 13.27 9.62
CA PHE A 47 0.74 13.92 8.56
C PHE A 47 1.48 15.16 9.07
N GLY A 48 2.66 15.42 8.50
CA GLY A 48 3.46 16.60 8.79
C GLY A 48 3.02 17.82 7.96
N TYR A 49 3.19 19.02 8.51
CA TYR A 49 2.95 20.27 7.81
C TYR A 49 3.77 20.37 6.52
N GLY A 50 5.07 20.03 6.58
CA GLY A 50 5.98 20.16 5.44
C GLY A 50 5.52 19.37 4.21
N LEU A 51 5.11 18.10 4.39
CA LEU A 51 4.63 17.27 3.29
C LEU A 51 3.31 17.83 2.74
N LEU A 52 2.36 18.18 3.61
CA LEU A 52 1.09 18.77 3.17
C LEU A 52 1.31 20.09 2.41
N ALA A 53 2.22 20.94 2.86
CA ALA A 53 2.57 22.19 2.19
C ALA A 53 3.19 21.95 0.81
N ALA A 54 4.09 20.97 0.68
CA ALA A 54 4.70 20.61 -0.60
C ALA A 54 3.68 20.10 -1.63
N VAL A 55 2.61 19.43 -1.18
CA VAL A 55 1.57 18.86 -2.05
C VAL A 55 0.29 19.68 -2.11
N SER A 56 0.20 20.80 -1.40
CA SER A 56 -0.94 21.71 -1.45
C SER A 56 -0.81 22.64 -2.65
N PRO A 57 -1.89 22.94 -3.39
CA PRO A 57 -1.86 24.00 -4.40
C PRO A 57 -2.01 25.41 -3.81
N LEU A 58 -2.30 25.52 -2.51
CA LEU A 58 -2.58 26.79 -1.84
C LEU A 58 -1.30 27.50 -1.39
N PRO A 59 -1.30 28.85 -1.33
CA PRO A 59 -0.27 29.60 -0.62
C PRO A 59 -0.18 29.20 0.86
N ASP A 60 1.00 29.33 1.45
CA ASP A 60 1.29 28.94 2.85
C ASP A 60 0.32 29.58 3.86
N ALA A 61 -0.02 30.87 3.68
CA ALA A 61 -0.95 31.58 4.55
C ALA A 61 -2.36 30.96 4.52
N GLU A 62 -2.90 30.71 3.33
CA GLU A 62 -4.22 30.09 3.15
C GLU A 62 -4.26 28.66 3.68
N LEU A 63 -3.17 27.90 3.51
CA LEU A 63 -3.04 26.55 4.06
C LEU A 63 -3.09 26.56 5.60
N ARG A 64 -2.40 27.51 6.25
CA ARG A 64 -2.42 27.66 7.71
C ARG A 64 -3.81 28.03 8.21
N GLU A 65 -4.49 28.95 7.54
CA GLU A 65 -5.87 29.33 7.87
C GLU A 65 -6.82 28.13 7.76
N ALA A 66 -6.71 27.35 6.69
CA ALA A 66 -7.51 26.14 6.49
C ALA A 66 -7.24 25.07 7.56
N LEU A 67 -5.97 24.83 7.92
CA LEU A 67 -5.61 23.90 9.00
C LEU A 67 -6.12 24.38 10.36
N ASN A 68 -6.02 25.69 10.65
CA ASN A 68 -6.57 26.26 11.87
C ASN A 68 -8.10 26.09 11.91
N ALA A 69 -8.80 26.26 10.77
CA ALA A 69 -10.24 26.02 10.69
C ALA A 69 -10.59 24.54 10.99
N LEU A 70 -9.80 23.57 10.48
CA LEU A 70 -9.98 22.14 10.80
C LEU A 70 -9.74 21.84 12.28
N VAL A 71 -8.77 22.51 12.91
CA VAL A 71 -8.49 22.37 14.36
C VAL A 71 -9.63 22.96 15.19
N VAL A 72 -10.10 24.17 14.87
CA VAL A 72 -11.23 24.82 15.56
C VAL A 72 -12.53 24.01 15.38
N ALA A 73 -12.71 23.39 14.21
CA ALA A 73 -13.80 22.47 13.97
C ALA A 73 -13.62 21.10 14.65
N GLU A 74 -12.54 20.89 15.42
CA GLU A 74 -12.17 19.63 16.08
C GLU A 74 -12.11 18.41 15.14
N LEU A 75 -11.78 18.61 13.87
CA LEU A 75 -11.64 17.51 12.90
C LEU A 75 -10.23 16.91 12.92
N ILE A 76 -9.24 17.74 13.24
CA ILE A 76 -7.85 17.34 13.41
C ILE A 76 -7.28 17.89 14.71
N PHE A 77 -6.32 17.18 15.28
CA PHE A 77 -5.43 17.70 16.33
C PHE A 77 -4.16 18.22 15.70
N ARG A 78 -3.57 19.25 16.32
CA ARG A 78 -2.27 19.80 15.96
C ARG A 78 -1.29 19.57 17.10
N HIS A 79 -0.11 19.06 16.77
CA HIS A 79 1.00 18.90 17.68
C HIS A 79 2.18 19.76 17.19
N GLY A 80 2.77 20.57 18.07
CA GLY A 80 3.87 21.47 17.72
C GLY A 80 3.46 22.71 16.92
N GLN A 81 4.45 23.37 16.32
CA GLN A 81 4.28 24.59 15.53
C GLN A 81 4.90 24.38 14.13
N PRO A 82 4.27 24.86 13.04
CA PRO A 82 4.89 24.80 11.73
C PRO A 82 6.24 25.56 11.73
N PRO A 83 7.25 25.06 11.01
CA PRO A 83 7.17 23.98 10.02
C PRO A 83 7.21 22.56 10.59
N GLU A 84 7.59 22.34 11.86
CA GLU A 84 7.67 20.99 12.46
C GLU A 84 6.33 20.46 13.00
N ALA A 85 5.21 21.15 12.78
CA ALA A 85 3.91 20.69 13.25
C ALA A 85 3.48 19.39 12.57
N THR A 86 2.95 18.48 13.36
CA THR A 86 2.19 17.32 12.87
C THR A 86 0.71 17.49 13.18
N TYR A 87 -0.11 16.84 12.36
CA TYR A 87 -1.55 16.86 12.48
C TYR A 87 -2.09 15.45 12.42
N THR A 88 -3.16 15.20 13.17
CA THR A 88 -3.80 13.87 13.22
C THR A 88 -5.31 14.02 13.13
N PHE A 89 -5.95 13.27 12.23
CA PHE A 89 -7.41 13.20 12.18
C PHE A 89 -7.96 12.64 13.51
N LYS A 90 -8.95 13.33 14.08
CA LYS A 90 -9.57 12.93 15.35
C LYS A 90 -10.27 11.57 15.22
N HIS A 91 -10.84 11.29 14.05
CA HIS A 91 -11.54 10.03 13.76
C HIS A 91 -11.15 9.50 12.37
N ALA A 92 -10.94 8.18 12.27
CA ALA A 92 -10.67 7.52 10.99
C ALA A 92 -11.82 7.75 9.98
N LEU A 93 -13.07 7.71 10.44
CA LEU A 93 -14.24 7.97 9.59
C LEU A 93 -14.23 9.37 8.94
N VAL A 94 -13.64 10.38 9.58
CA VAL A 94 -13.52 11.72 8.97
C VAL A 94 -12.49 11.70 7.84
N GLN A 95 -11.38 10.99 8.05
CA GLN A 95 -10.37 10.79 7.02
C GLN A 95 -10.97 10.03 5.83
N ASP A 96 -11.66 8.91 6.09
CA ASP A 96 -12.29 8.09 5.06
C ASP A 96 -13.33 8.90 4.27
N ALA A 97 -14.20 9.64 4.96
CA ALA A 97 -15.18 10.54 4.33
C ALA A 97 -14.52 11.58 3.43
N ALA A 98 -13.48 12.26 3.91
CA ALA A 98 -12.76 13.25 3.13
C ALA A 98 -12.09 12.60 1.91
N HIS A 99 -11.39 11.49 2.09
CA HIS A 99 -10.72 10.76 1.02
C HIS A 99 -11.70 10.25 -0.04
N ASP A 100 -12.82 9.63 0.36
CA ASP A 100 -13.80 9.02 -0.54
C ASP A 100 -14.68 10.06 -1.25
N SER A 101 -14.72 11.30 -0.73
CA SER A 101 -15.39 12.41 -1.41
C SER A 101 -14.63 12.97 -2.62
N LEU A 102 -13.38 12.52 -2.86
CA LEU A 102 -12.61 12.91 -4.03
C LEU A 102 -13.06 12.14 -5.28
N LEU A 103 -13.25 12.86 -6.39
CA LEU A 103 -13.37 12.23 -7.70
C LEU A 103 -12.10 11.42 -8.01
N ARG A 104 -12.26 10.25 -8.63
CA ARG A 104 -11.16 9.32 -8.96
C ARG A 104 -9.95 10.01 -9.60
N THR A 105 -10.16 10.87 -10.60
CA THR A 105 -9.08 11.59 -11.30
C THR A 105 -8.36 12.59 -10.40
N THR A 106 -9.09 13.27 -9.50
CA THR A 106 -8.48 14.20 -8.54
C THR A 106 -7.68 13.45 -7.49
N ARG A 107 -8.22 12.33 -6.98
CA ARG A 107 -7.53 11.44 -6.05
C ARG A 107 -6.23 10.90 -6.63
N GLN A 108 -6.24 10.44 -7.89
CA GLN A 108 -5.02 10.00 -8.58
C GLN A 108 -3.97 11.10 -8.65
N ARG A 109 -4.37 12.32 -9.04
CA ARG A 109 -3.46 13.48 -9.10
C ARG A 109 -2.88 13.84 -7.73
N VAL A 110 -3.68 13.80 -6.67
CA VAL A 110 -3.21 14.06 -5.30
C VAL A 110 -2.17 13.02 -4.89
N HIS A 111 -2.45 11.72 -5.08
CA HIS A 111 -1.47 10.68 -4.78
C HIS A 111 -0.19 10.79 -5.60
N GLY A 112 -0.28 11.18 -6.87
CA GLY A 112 0.91 11.43 -7.70
C GLY A 112 1.80 12.52 -7.11
N ARG A 113 1.21 13.66 -6.70
CA ARG A 113 1.94 14.75 -6.04
C ARG A 113 2.57 14.32 -4.72
N ILE A 114 1.87 13.50 -3.94
CA ILE A 114 2.40 12.96 -2.68
C ILE A 114 3.61 12.06 -2.96
N ALA A 115 3.52 11.15 -3.93
CA ALA A 115 4.63 10.29 -4.29
C ALA A 115 5.85 11.10 -4.75
N ASP A 116 5.64 12.11 -5.59
CA ASP A 116 6.72 12.99 -6.07
C ASP A 116 7.36 13.79 -4.93
N ALA A 117 6.55 14.31 -3.99
CA ALA A 117 7.06 15.04 -2.84
C ALA A 117 7.86 14.14 -1.88
N LEU A 118 7.39 12.92 -1.62
CA LEU A 118 8.10 11.93 -0.84
C LEU A 118 9.44 11.57 -1.48
N LEU A 119 9.45 11.36 -2.80
CA LEU A 119 10.66 11.03 -3.54
C LEU A 119 11.69 12.18 -3.52
N ALA A 120 11.24 13.42 -3.63
CA ALA A 120 12.12 14.59 -3.71
C ALA A 120 12.65 15.06 -2.35
N GLY A 121 11.81 15.03 -1.31
CA GLY A 121 12.09 15.65 -0.01
C GLY A 121 12.32 14.68 1.15
N TYR A 122 12.01 13.40 0.98
CA TYR A 122 11.95 12.42 2.06
C TYR A 122 12.68 11.12 1.68
N ALA A 123 13.87 11.23 1.07
CA ALA A 123 14.63 10.10 0.56
C ALA A 123 14.93 9.03 1.62
N GLU A 124 15.24 9.43 2.87
CA GLU A 124 15.46 8.49 3.98
C GLU A 124 14.18 7.71 4.32
N THR A 125 13.03 8.40 4.39
CA THR A 125 11.74 7.75 4.62
C THR A 125 11.37 6.84 3.44
N ALA A 126 11.60 7.27 2.21
CA ALA A 126 11.36 6.47 1.01
C ALA A 126 12.24 5.21 0.96
N ALA A 127 13.49 5.30 1.43
CA ALA A 127 14.39 4.15 1.52
C ALA A 127 14.00 3.20 2.65
N ALA A 128 13.56 3.74 3.80
CA ALA A 128 13.15 2.95 4.95
C ALA A 128 11.75 2.33 4.79
N HIS A 129 10.86 2.96 4.04
CA HIS A 129 9.46 2.59 3.85
C HIS A 129 9.05 2.68 2.38
N PRO A 130 9.65 1.89 1.48
CA PRO A 130 9.35 1.90 0.04
C PRO A 130 7.87 1.60 -0.26
N GLU A 131 7.17 0.87 0.62
CA GLU A 131 5.75 0.59 0.51
C GLU A 131 4.88 1.85 0.47
N LEU A 132 5.33 2.97 1.07
CA LEU A 132 4.60 4.25 1.02
C LEU A 132 4.59 4.83 -0.40
N LEU A 133 5.75 4.84 -1.06
CA LEU A 133 5.85 5.26 -2.46
C LEU A 133 5.07 4.32 -3.37
N ALA A 134 5.21 3.01 -3.15
CA ALA A 134 4.49 2.00 -3.94
C ALA A 134 2.97 2.20 -3.87
N GLN A 135 2.42 2.46 -2.68
CA GLN A 135 1.00 2.75 -2.47
C GLN A 135 0.55 4.02 -3.21
N HIS A 136 1.30 5.12 -3.08
CA HIS A 136 0.93 6.37 -3.72
C HIS A 136 1.06 6.32 -5.25
N PHE A 137 2.11 5.71 -5.81
CA PHE A 137 2.22 5.52 -7.25
C PHE A 137 1.11 4.61 -7.80
N THR A 138 0.78 3.53 -7.08
CA THR A 138 -0.33 2.64 -7.45
C THR A 138 -1.65 3.43 -7.45
N ALA A 139 -1.93 4.18 -6.38
CA ALA A 139 -3.14 4.98 -6.26
C ALA A 139 -3.19 6.15 -7.25
N ALA A 140 -2.04 6.61 -7.76
CA ALA A 140 -1.92 7.59 -8.83
C ALA A 140 -2.13 7.00 -10.23
N GLY A 141 -2.17 5.68 -10.38
CA GLY A 141 -2.20 5.01 -11.68
C GLY A 141 -0.84 5.00 -12.41
N ARG A 142 0.26 5.25 -11.68
CA ARG A 142 1.63 5.25 -12.19
C ARG A 142 2.26 3.89 -11.97
N ALA A 143 1.80 2.90 -12.73
CA ALA A 143 2.19 1.50 -12.55
C ALA A 143 3.70 1.28 -12.68
N ASP A 144 4.34 1.88 -13.69
CA ASP A 144 5.79 1.72 -13.93
C ASP A 144 6.63 2.16 -12.73
N ASP A 145 6.25 3.27 -12.09
CA ASP A 145 6.93 3.77 -10.90
C ASP A 145 6.66 2.88 -9.68
N ALA A 146 5.42 2.37 -9.53
CA ALA A 146 5.02 1.61 -8.35
C ALA A 146 5.69 0.22 -8.24
N VAL A 147 5.87 -0.48 -9.37
CA VAL A 147 6.34 -1.88 -9.41
C VAL A 147 7.69 -2.02 -8.70
N GLY A 148 8.64 -1.13 -8.98
CA GLY A 148 9.97 -1.18 -8.36
C GLY A 148 9.92 -1.05 -6.83
N TYR A 149 9.10 -0.12 -6.33
CA TYR A 149 8.94 0.09 -4.90
C TYR A 149 8.19 -1.05 -4.18
N TRP A 150 7.23 -1.69 -4.85
CA TRP A 150 6.60 -2.90 -4.27
C TRP A 150 7.58 -4.06 -4.12
N LEU A 151 8.45 -4.26 -5.11
CA LEU A 151 9.49 -5.28 -5.04
C LEU A 151 10.49 -4.98 -3.92
N GLN A 152 10.91 -3.72 -3.79
CA GLN A 152 11.80 -3.27 -2.72
C GLN A 152 11.16 -3.49 -1.33
N ALA A 153 9.89 -3.10 -1.15
CA ALA A 153 9.16 -3.31 0.09
C ALA A 153 9.03 -4.79 0.47
N GLY A 154 8.73 -5.64 -0.51
CA GLY A 154 8.66 -7.08 -0.32
C GLY A 154 9.98 -7.68 0.16
N ARG A 155 11.09 -7.30 -0.50
CA ARG A 155 12.44 -7.76 -0.14
C ARG A 155 12.86 -7.28 1.26
N GLN A 156 12.65 -6.00 1.55
CA GLN A 156 13.00 -5.43 2.85
C GLN A 156 12.21 -6.08 4.00
N ALA A 157 10.90 -6.31 3.81
CA ALA A 157 10.09 -7.04 4.78
C ALA A 157 10.58 -8.49 4.97
N ALA A 158 10.98 -9.17 3.89
CA ALA A 158 11.52 -10.53 3.95
C ALA A 158 12.87 -10.57 4.71
N GLU A 159 13.75 -9.58 4.50
CA GLU A 159 15.02 -9.45 5.23
C GLU A 159 14.81 -9.28 6.74
N CYS A 160 13.75 -8.59 7.15
CA CYS A 160 13.34 -8.46 8.54
C CYS A 160 12.51 -9.66 9.06
N SER A 161 12.37 -10.75 8.29
CA SER A 161 11.51 -11.91 8.58
C SER A 161 10.02 -11.57 8.80
N ALA A 162 9.58 -10.39 8.34
CA ALA A 162 8.18 -9.99 8.27
C ALA A 162 7.52 -10.63 7.04
N ASN A 163 7.47 -11.96 7.04
CA ASN A 163 7.16 -12.76 5.85
C ASN A 163 5.72 -12.56 5.33
N LYS A 164 4.75 -12.33 6.23
CA LYS A 164 3.36 -12.06 5.82
C LYS A 164 3.24 -10.71 5.14
N GLU A 165 3.91 -9.69 5.66
CA GLU A 165 4.01 -8.36 5.07
C GLU A 165 4.73 -8.42 3.72
N ALA A 166 5.84 -9.17 3.63
CA ALA A 166 6.57 -9.39 2.39
C ALA A 166 5.68 -9.97 1.28
N ILE A 167 4.96 -11.06 1.58
CA ILE A 167 4.00 -11.67 0.64
C ILE A 167 2.94 -10.65 0.22
N GLY A 168 2.38 -9.90 1.18
CA GLY A 168 1.40 -8.86 0.90
C GLY A 168 1.91 -7.75 -0.02
N HIS A 169 3.15 -7.29 0.14
CA HIS A 169 3.77 -6.29 -0.72
C HIS A 169 4.07 -6.84 -2.13
N LEU A 170 4.62 -8.06 -2.21
CA LEU A 170 4.95 -8.70 -3.48
C LEU A 170 3.70 -8.99 -4.32
N ASN A 171 2.64 -9.47 -3.69
CA ASN A 171 1.35 -9.71 -4.36
C ASN A 171 0.69 -8.42 -4.85
N LYS A 172 0.82 -7.30 -4.10
CA LYS A 172 0.38 -5.99 -4.60
C LYS A 172 1.17 -5.54 -5.82
N GLY A 173 2.49 -5.76 -5.83
CA GLY A 173 3.34 -5.47 -6.99
C GLY A 173 2.98 -6.30 -8.22
N LEU A 174 2.75 -7.60 -8.06
CA LEU A 174 2.27 -8.49 -9.12
C LEU A 174 0.91 -8.02 -9.68
N ALA A 175 -0.04 -7.63 -8.83
CA ALA A 175 -1.32 -7.11 -9.29
C ALA A 175 -1.20 -5.80 -10.10
N VAL A 176 -0.24 -4.93 -9.74
CA VAL A 176 0.07 -3.73 -10.55
C VAL A 176 0.70 -4.13 -11.88
N LEU A 177 1.65 -5.07 -11.87
CA LEU A 177 2.33 -5.56 -13.06
C LEU A 177 1.35 -6.21 -14.05
N ASP A 178 0.33 -6.91 -13.56
CA ASP A 178 -0.71 -7.54 -14.38
C ASP A 178 -1.61 -6.55 -15.11
N SER A 179 -1.70 -5.31 -14.63
CA SER A 179 -2.40 -4.24 -15.34
C SER A 179 -1.64 -3.71 -16.56
N GLN A 180 -0.37 -4.10 -16.73
CA GLN A 180 0.49 -3.64 -17.80
C GLN A 180 0.47 -4.57 -19.03
N PRO A 181 0.70 -4.04 -20.25
CA PRO A 181 0.78 -4.85 -21.45
C PRO A 181 1.88 -5.92 -21.33
N PRO A 182 1.68 -7.12 -21.89
CA PRO A 182 2.72 -8.14 -21.92
C PRO A 182 3.95 -7.64 -22.69
N SER A 183 5.12 -7.82 -22.09
CA SER A 183 6.41 -7.48 -22.69
C SER A 183 7.53 -8.28 -22.01
N THR A 184 8.67 -8.42 -22.67
CA THR A 184 9.85 -9.08 -22.07
C THR A 184 10.31 -8.37 -20.78
N ALA A 185 10.17 -7.04 -20.72
CA ALA A 185 10.48 -6.27 -19.51
C ALA A 185 9.54 -6.64 -18.36
N ARG A 186 8.23 -6.74 -18.64
CA ARG A 186 7.22 -7.19 -17.68
C ARG A 186 7.50 -8.61 -17.19
N SER A 187 7.77 -9.57 -18.09
CA SER A 187 8.10 -10.95 -17.70
C SER A 187 9.34 -11.01 -16.81
N ARG A 188 10.36 -10.19 -17.08
CA ARG A 188 11.56 -10.10 -16.23
C ARG A 188 11.24 -9.52 -14.85
N GLN A 189 10.42 -8.49 -14.76
CA GLN A 189 9.96 -7.96 -13.48
C GLN A 189 9.15 -9.01 -12.72
N GLU A 190 8.22 -9.69 -13.39
CA GLU A 190 7.40 -10.75 -12.79
C GLU A 190 8.28 -11.83 -12.17
N LEU A 191 9.30 -12.28 -12.90
CA LEU A 191 10.27 -13.25 -12.41
C LEU A 191 10.95 -12.77 -11.12
N GLN A 192 11.34 -11.50 -11.03
CA GLN A 192 11.93 -10.95 -9.80
C GLN A 192 10.97 -11.00 -8.60
N PHE A 193 9.66 -10.82 -8.80
CA PHE A 193 8.65 -10.99 -7.75
C PHE A 193 8.49 -12.45 -7.34
N GLN A 194 8.37 -13.36 -8.31
CA GLN A 194 8.23 -14.80 -8.04
C GLN A 194 9.43 -15.32 -7.24
N ILE A 195 10.64 -14.84 -7.56
CA ILE A 195 11.86 -15.16 -6.80
C ILE A 195 11.79 -14.60 -5.38
N ALA A 196 11.39 -13.33 -5.23
CA ALA A 196 11.31 -12.70 -3.91
C ALA A 196 10.25 -13.33 -2.99
N LEU A 197 9.21 -13.96 -3.56
CA LEU A 197 8.17 -14.67 -2.82
C LEU A 197 8.66 -15.99 -2.19
N TYR A 198 9.76 -16.56 -2.68
CA TYR A 198 10.25 -17.87 -2.27
C TYR A 198 10.44 -18.01 -0.75
N THR A 199 11.35 -17.20 -0.19
CA THR A 199 11.73 -17.29 1.22
C THR A 199 10.55 -17.01 2.15
N PRO A 200 9.75 -15.95 1.93
CA PRO A 200 8.55 -15.72 2.73
C PRO A 200 7.56 -16.88 2.71
N LEU A 201 7.22 -17.43 1.54
CA LEU A 201 6.26 -18.52 1.40
C LEU A 201 6.73 -19.80 2.10
N MET A 202 8.02 -20.14 1.97
CA MET A 202 8.62 -21.28 2.69
C MET A 202 8.59 -21.11 4.21
N SER A 203 8.61 -19.87 4.69
CA SER A 203 8.63 -19.57 6.13
C SER A 203 7.23 -19.51 6.73
N THR A 204 6.18 -19.25 5.95
CA THR A 204 4.81 -19.01 6.46
C THR A 204 3.79 -20.05 6.07
N THR A 205 4.01 -20.78 4.97
CA THR A 205 3.08 -21.79 4.47
C THR A 205 3.73 -23.16 4.49
N PHE A 206 2.90 -24.20 4.50
CA PHE A 206 3.40 -25.52 4.12
C PHE A 206 3.89 -25.46 2.68
N TRP A 207 5.06 -26.04 2.41
CA TRP A 207 5.70 -26.03 1.10
C TRP A 207 4.88 -26.73 0.01
N THR A 208 3.88 -27.53 0.40
CA THR A 208 2.89 -28.17 -0.47
C THR A 208 1.64 -27.32 -0.68
N SER A 209 1.59 -26.10 -0.16
CA SER A 209 0.47 -25.20 -0.41
C SER A 209 0.37 -24.90 -1.90
N GLU A 210 -0.86 -24.79 -2.38
CA GLU A 210 -1.14 -24.50 -3.78
C GLU A 210 -0.50 -23.17 -4.21
N GLU A 211 -0.53 -22.16 -3.33
CA GLU A 211 0.10 -20.85 -3.55
C GLU A 211 1.62 -20.97 -3.76
N SER A 212 2.30 -21.78 -2.95
CA SER A 212 3.72 -22.07 -3.15
C SER A 212 3.96 -22.74 -4.50
N ALA A 213 3.23 -23.81 -4.81
CA ALA A 213 3.37 -24.56 -6.06
C ALA A 213 3.14 -23.69 -7.31
N GLN A 214 2.14 -22.79 -7.28
CA GLN A 214 1.85 -21.86 -8.36
C GLN A 214 2.99 -20.85 -8.58
N THR A 215 3.49 -20.24 -7.50
CA THR A 215 4.64 -19.31 -7.55
C THR A 215 5.86 -19.99 -8.20
N PHE A 216 6.14 -21.24 -7.81
CA PHE A 216 7.24 -22.02 -8.38
C PHE A 216 7.05 -22.37 -9.85
N ALA A 217 5.85 -22.79 -10.23
CA ALA A 217 5.54 -23.12 -11.62
C ALA A 217 5.71 -21.89 -12.51
N ARG A 218 5.18 -20.74 -12.08
CA ARG A 218 5.27 -19.51 -12.83
C ARG A 218 6.70 -19.01 -12.98
N ALA A 219 7.51 -19.11 -11.92
CA ALA A 219 8.94 -18.79 -12.00
C ALA A 219 9.67 -19.64 -13.05
N ARG A 220 9.36 -20.94 -13.17
CA ARG A 220 9.96 -21.82 -14.19
C ARG A 220 9.56 -21.41 -15.60
N GLU A 221 8.27 -21.20 -15.84
CA GLU A 221 7.76 -20.76 -17.13
C GLU A 221 8.45 -19.47 -17.59
N LEU A 222 8.58 -18.49 -16.69
CA LEU A 222 9.26 -17.23 -16.99
C LEU A 222 10.75 -17.41 -17.30
N CYS A 223 11.45 -18.33 -16.62
CA CYS A 223 12.85 -18.63 -16.95
C CYS A 223 12.99 -19.23 -18.35
N GLU A 224 12.07 -20.12 -18.74
CA GLU A 224 12.03 -20.74 -20.06
C GLU A 224 11.71 -19.70 -21.14
N GLU A 225 10.70 -18.85 -20.91
CA GLU A 225 10.33 -17.74 -21.80
C GLU A 225 11.49 -16.75 -22.02
N LEU A 226 12.27 -16.46 -20.98
CA LEU A 226 13.36 -15.49 -21.01
C LEU A 226 14.71 -16.09 -21.45
N GLY A 227 14.81 -17.41 -21.57
CA GLY A 227 16.08 -18.10 -21.89
C GLY A 227 17.13 -18.05 -20.76
N GLU A 228 16.73 -17.76 -19.52
CA GLU A 228 17.62 -17.69 -18.35
C GLU A 228 17.71 -19.06 -17.67
N THR A 229 18.44 -20.02 -18.27
CA THR A 229 18.12 -21.46 -18.09
C THR A 229 19.00 -22.30 -17.14
N GLU A 230 20.15 -21.85 -16.64
CA GLU A 230 21.00 -22.74 -15.79
C GLU A 230 21.30 -22.21 -14.37
N GLU A 231 21.88 -21.03 -14.20
CA GLU A 231 22.21 -20.52 -12.86
C GLU A 231 20.96 -20.23 -12.01
N LEU A 232 19.92 -19.64 -12.61
CA LEU A 232 18.66 -19.36 -11.94
C LEU A 232 17.94 -20.65 -11.52
N ARG A 233 18.01 -21.68 -12.37
CA ARG A 233 17.41 -22.99 -12.10
C ARG A 233 18.06 -23.66 -10.88
N ARG A 234 19.39 -23.55 -10.74
CA ARG A 234 20.11 -24.06 -9.58
C ARG A 234 19.82 -23.30 -8.29
N VAL A 235 19.76 -21.97 -8.35
CA VAL A 235 19.56 -21.12 -7.17
C VAL A 235 18.12 -21.18 -6.67
N LEU A 236 17.13 -21.24 -7.57
CA LEU A 236 15.71 -21.26 -7.21
C LEU A 236 15.18 -22.65 -6.88
N PHE A 237 15.69 -23.69 -7.53
CA PHE A 237 15.17 -25.05 -7.38
C PHE A 237 16.14 -25.99 -6.67
N GLY A 238 17.35 -25.58 -6.28
CA GLY A 238 18.30 -26.43 -5.55
C GLY A 238 17.73 -27.02 -4.24
N PRO A 239 17.07 -26.22 -3.38
CA PRO A 239 16.42 -26.75 -2.19
C PRO A 239 15.11 -27.52 -2.50
N TYR A 240 14.34 -27.11 -3.51
CA TYR A 240 13.06 -27.74 -3.89
C TYR A 240 13.24 -29.09 -4.61
N ALA A 241 14.24 -29.20 -5.50
CA ALA A 241 14.59 -30.43 -6.21
C ALA A 241 15.12 -31.51 -5.27
N ASN A 242 15.91 -31.12 -4.25
CA ASN A 242 16.38 -32.07 -3.23
C ASN A 242 15.21 -32.69 -2.43
N HIS A 243 14.11 -31.97 -2.23
CA HIS A 243 12.96 -32.48 -1.47
C HIS A 243 11.89 -33.17 -2.32
N LEU A 244 11.67 -32.76 -3.57
CA LEU A 244 10.83 -33.52 -4.52
C LEU A 244 11.42 -34.91 -4.80
N LEU A 245 12.74 -35.00 -5.01
CA LEU A 245 13.43 -36.28 -5.16
C LEU A 245 13.35 -37.11 -3.86
N ALA A 246 13.45 -36.48 -2.68
CA ALA A 246 13.29 -37.18 -1.41
C ALA A 246 11.85 -37.68 -1.18
N ALA A 247 10.83 -36.95 -1.64
CA ALA A 247 9.42 -37.35 -1.55
C ALA A 247 9.07 -38.49 -2.53
N GLU A 248 9.63 -38.49 -3.74
CA GLU A 248 9.51 -39.61 -4.69
C GLU A 248 10.21 -40.87 -4.17
N HIS A 249 11.32 -40.73 -3.43
CA HIS A 249 12.00 -41.86 -2.78
C HIS A 249 11.30 -42.40 -1.52
N GLN A 250 10.39 -41.64 -0.90
CA GLN A 250 9.58 -42.10 0.23
C GLN A 250 8.25 -42.72 -0.19
N ALA A 251 7.81 -42.47 -1.43
CA ALA A 251 6.60 -43.05 -2.02
C ALA A 251 6.87 -44.30 -2.88
N ALA A 252 8.13 -44.72 -3.01
CA ALA A 252 8.59 -45.93 -3.71
C ALA A 252 9.01 -47.02 -2.72
#